data_AF-A0A920DAX7-F1
#
_entry.id   AF-A0A920DAX7-F1
#
_cell.length_a   1.000
_cell.length_b   1.000
_cell.length_c   1.000
_cell.angle_alpha   90.00
_cell.angle_beta   90.00
_cell.angle_gamma   90.00
#
_symmetry.space_group_name_H-M   'P 1'
#
loop_
_entity.id
_entity.type
_entity.pdbx_description
1 polymer ?
#
loop_
_entity_poly.entity_id
_entity_poly.type
_entity_poly.pdbx_seq_one_letter_code
_entity_poly.pdbx_strand_id
1 'polypeptide(L)'
;MMTIFSILIGLLVLFGSIISVLSAFGLIRLPDVYLRAHAATKSTTLGILSILFGSFLFFIVFDGYISARLLLGILFVFMTAPVAGHLNARAAYRTDVPLWKGTVHDALAPVLRGKKRILAEEEEVSVDEKDQ
;
A
#
# COMPACT_ATOMS: atom_id res chain seq x y z
N MET A 1 -12.86 -2.26 -36.18
CA MET A 1 -11.92 -2.72 -35.14
C MET A 1 -11.58 -1.63 -34.14
N MET A 2 -11.16 -0.44 -34.57
CA MET A 2 -10.75 0.64 -33.65
C MET A 2 -11.80 1.05 -32.62
N THR A 3 -13.08 1.08 -32.99
CA THR A 3 -14.18 1.44 -32.08
C THR A 3 -14.34 0.46 -30.90
N ILE A 4 -14.10 -0.84 -31.15
CA ILE A 4 -14.18 -1.86 -30.10
C ILE A 4 -13.07 -1.63 -29.07
N PHE A 5 -11.85 -1.32 -29.53
CA PHE A 5 -10.74 -0.96 -28.66
C PHE A 5 -11.03 0.32 -27.85
N SER A 6 -11.62 1.35 -28.47
CA SER A 6 -12.03 2.56 -27.75
C SER A 6 -12.99 2.26 -26.60
N ILE A 7 -14.01 1.43 -26.84
CA ILE A 7 -15.00 1.05 -25.82
C ILE A 7 -14.32 0.23 -24.72
N LEU A 8 -13.48 -0.74 -25.07
CA LEU A 8 -12.78 -1.58 -24.12
C LEU A 8 -11.83 -0.77 -23.22
N ILE A 9 -11.05 0.13 -23.80
CA ILE A 9 -10.15 1.03 -23.06
C ILE A 9 -10.96 1.96 -22.16
N GLY A 10 -12.05 2.54 -22.69
CA GLY A 10 -12.95 3.40 -21.93
C GLY A 10 -13.54 2.68 -20.70
N LEU A 11 -14.01 1.44 -20.86
CA LEU A 11 -14.50 0.62 -19.76
C LEU A 11 -13.41 0.31 -18.73
N LEU A 12 -12.19 -0.01 -19.17
CA LEU A 12 -11.07 -0.29 -18.27
C LEU A 12 -10.67 0.93 -17.43
N VAL A 13 -10.60 2.10 -18.05
CA VAL A 13 -10.29 3.37 -17.37
C VAL A 13 -11.42 3.76 -16.41
N LEU A 14 -12.68 3.60 -16.84
CA LEU A 14 -13.85 3.88 -16.01
C LEU A 14 -13.90 2.94 -14.79
N PHE A 15 -13.61 1.66 -14.99
CA PHE A 15 -13.50 0.69 -13.91
C PHE A 15 -12.39 1.07 -12.91
N GLY A 16 -11.19 1.42 -13.41
CA GLY A 16 -10.09 1.89 -12.56
C GLY A 16 -10.42 3.18 -11.79
N SER A 17 -11.20 4.08 -12.39
CA SER A 17 -11.69 5.30 -11.74
C SER A 17 -12.67 5.00 -10.61
N ILE A 18 -13.65 4.11 -10.84
CA ILE A 18 -14.60 3.67 -9.80
C ILE A 18 -13.84 3.04 -8.61
N ILE A 19 -12.87 2.17 -8.88
CA ILE A 19 -12.02 1.57 -7.84
C ILE A 19 -11.26 2.65 -7.06
N SER A 20 -10.75 3.68 -7.74
CA SER A 20 -10.03 4.79 -7.08
C SER A 20 -10.94 5.57 -6.13
N VAL A 21 -12.20 5.80 -6.51
CA VAL A 21 -13.22 6.41 -5.64
C VAL A 21 -13.54 5.50 -4.44
N LEU A 22 -13.72 4.20 -4.68
CA LEU A 22 -13.94 3.22 -3.61
C LEU A 22 -12.75 3.14 -2.65
N SER A 23 -11.53 3.30 -3.16
CA SER A 23 -10.32 3.37 -2.34
C SER A 23 -10.34 4.57 -1.39
N ALA A 24 -10.65 5.76 -1.91
CA ALA A 24 -10.79 6.97 -1.10
C ALA A 24 -11.91 6.82 -0.05
N PHE A 25 -13.02 6.20 -0.43
CA PHE A 25 -14.12 5.91 0.50
C PHE A 25 -13.69 4.94 1.60
N GLY A 26 -12.99 3.85 1.25
CA GLY A 26 -12.45 2.88 2.21
C GLY A 26 -11.44 3.52 3.18
N LEU A 27 -10.62 4.45 2.69
CA LEU A 27 -9.71 5.23 3.50
C LEU A 27 -10.43 6.14 4.51
N ILE A 28 -11.63 6.64 4.21
CA ILE A 28 -12.39 7.50 5.14
C ILE A 28 -13.22 6.67 6.12
N ARG A 29 -13.77 5.53 5.67
CA ARG A 29 -14.76 4.76 6.44
C ARG A 29 -14.17 3.77 7.46
N LEU A 30 -12.97 3.26 7.22
CA LEU A 30 -12.40 2.18 8.05
C LEU A 30 -11.89 2.69 9.42
N PRO A 31 -12.10 1.91 10.50
CA PRO A 31 -11.92 2.39 11.88
C PRO A 31 -10.47 2.41 12.37
N ASP A 32 -9.54 1.76 11.66
CA ASP A 32 -8.17 1.53 12.11
C ASP A 32 -7.16 1.80 10.99
N VAL A 33 -5.98 2.32 11.34
CA VAL A 33 -4.88 2.65 10.43
C VAL A 33 -4.45 1.45 9.59
N TYR A 34 -4.39 0.24 10.16
CA TYR A 34 -4.01 -0.96 9.41
C TYR A 34 -5.05 -1.34 8.36
N LEU A 35 -6.33 -1.28 8.73
CA LEU A 35 -7.44 -1.55 7.81
C LEU A 35 -7.51 -0.48 6.70
N ARG A 36 -7.35 0.79 7.07
CA ARG A 36 -7.28 1.93 6.13
C ARG A 36 -6.10 1.78 5.17
N ALA A 37 -4.92 1.41 5.67
CA ALA A 37 -3.73 1.20 4.87
C ALA A 37 -3.91 0.04 3.89
N HIS A 38 -4.53 -1.07 4.31
CA HIS A 38 -4.83 -2.21 3.44
C HIS A 38 -5.81 -1.85 2.33
N ALA A 39 -6.93 -1.21 2.69
CA ALA A 39 -7.93 -0.79 1.71
C ALA A 39 -7.35 0.22 0.70
N ALA A 40 -6.64 1.23 1.19
CA ALA A 40 -6.04 2.25 0.35
C ALA A 40 -4.97 1.67 -0.58
N THR A 41 -4.04 0.86 -0.07
CA THR A 41 -2.95 0.34 -0.91
C THR A 41 -3.45 -0.65 -1.94
N LYS A 42 -4.28 -1.63 -1.59
CA LYS A 42 -4.76 -2.64 -2.55
C LYS A 42 -5.65 -2.01 -3.63
N SER A 43 -6.62 -1.19 -3.21
CA SER A 43 -7.60 -0.61 -4.11
C SER A 43 -6.98 0.46 -5.01
N THR A 44 -6.22 1.41 -4.44
CA THR A 44 -5.59 2.48 -5.24
C THR A 44 -4.57 1.93 -6.22
N THR A 45 -3.77 0.93 -5.85
CA THR A 45 -2.77 0.35 -6.77
C THR A 45 -3.46 -0.29 -7.96
N LEU A 46 -4.51 -1.09 -7.75
CA LEU A 46 -5.26 -1.71 -8.84
C LEU A 46 -5.95 -0.66 -9.73
N GLY A 47 -6.54 0.38 -9.13
CA GLY A 47 -7.20 1.47 -9.85
C GLY A 47 -6.24 2.23 -10.77
N ILE A 48 -5.11 2.70 -10.22
CA ILE A 48 -4.08 3.43 -10.96
C ILE A 48 -3.45 2.55 -12.05
N LEU A 49 -3.16 1.28 -11.77
CA LEU A 49 -2.61 0.36 -12.77
C LEU A 49 -3.59 0.12 -13.91
N SER A 50 -4.89 -0.01 -13.62
CA SER A 50 -5.91 -0.19 -14.65
C SER A 50 -6.01 1.03 -15.58
N ILE A 51 -5.94 2.24 -15.01
CA ILE A 51 -5.97 3.50 -15.77
C ILE A 51 -4.70 3.64 -16.63
N LEU A 52 -3.51 3.42 -16.04
CA LEU A 52 -2.23 3.49 -16.76
C LEU A 52 -2.15 2.44 -17.86
N PHE A 53 -2.61 1.21 -17.60
CA PHE A 53 -2.63 0.15 -18.59
C PHE A 53 -3.63 0.43 -19.73
N GLY A 54 -4.80 0.98 -19.41
CA GLY A 54 -5.74 1.46 -20.43
C GLY A 54 -5.15 2.57 -21.31
N SER A 55 -4.45 3.54 -20.70
CA SER A 55 -3.73 4.59 -21.43
C SER A 55 -2.60 4.00 -22.29
N PHE A 56 -1.86 3.03 -21.78
CA PHE A 56 -0.82 2.33 -22.53
C PHE A 56 -1.38 1.61 -23.75
N LEU A 57 -2.51 0.91 -23.60
CA LEU A 57 -3.18 0.24 -24.70
C LEU A 57 -3.71 1.24 -25.75
N PHE A 58 -4.19 2.41 -25.31
CA PHE A 58 -4.59 3.49 -26.20
C PHE A 58 -3.45 3.96 -27.11
N PHE A 59 -2.28 4.28 -26.54
CA PHE A 59 -1.14 4.73 -27.34
C PHE A 59 -0.62 3.68 -28.32
N ILE A 60 -0.67 2.39 -27.95
CA ILE A 60 -0.31 1.30 -28.87
C ILE A 60 -1.28 1.21 -30.05
N VAL A 61 -2.59 1.30 -29.79
CA VAL A 61 -3.61 1.06 -30.81
C VAL A 61 -3.85 2.28 -31.71
N PHE A 62 -3.78 3.49 -31.16
CA PHE A 62 -4.11 4.72 -31.90
C PHE A 62 -2.89 5.43 -32.48
N ASP A 63 -1.81 5.55 -31.72
CA ASP A 63 -0.60 6.26 -32.16
C ASP A 63 0.50 5.31 -32.66
N GLY A 64 0.38 4.00 -32.42
CA GLY A 64 1.29 2.98 -32.95
C GLY A 64 2.67 2.95 -32.30
N TYR A 65 2.88 3.60 -31.15
CA TYR A 65 4.16 3.59 -30.43
C TYR A 65 4.02 3.15 -28.97
N ILE A 66 5.10 2.56 -28.45
CA ILE A 66 5.19 2.11 -27.06
C ILE A 66 5.79 3.25 -26.23
N SER A 67 4.99 3.80 -25.31
CA SER A 67 5.48 4.81 -24.37
C SER A 67 6.22 4.16 -23.21
N ALA A 68 7.56 4.24 -23.23
CA ALA A 68 8.41 3.77 -22.14
C ALA A 68 8.08 4.44 -20.80
N ARG A 69 7.59 5.69 -20.82
CA ARG A 69 7.19 6.44 -19.61
C ARG A 69 5.98 5.80 -18.91
N LEU A 70 5.00 5.33 -19.68
CA LEU A 70 3.84 4.63 -19.12
C LEU A 70 4.22 3.28 -18.53
N LEU A 71 5.05 2.51 -19.25
CA LEU A 71 5.56 1.23 -18.75
C LEU A 71 6.33 1.41 -17.44
N LEU A 72 7.22 2.41 -17.39
CA LEU A 72 7.99 2.73 -16.20
C LEU A 72 7.09 3.22 -15.06
N GLY A 73 6.05 4.00 -15.35
CA GLY A 73 5.05 4.44 -14.37
C GLY A 73 4.27 3.28 -13.76
N ILE A 74 3.84 2.32 -14.58
CA ILE A 74 3.16 1.08 -14.12
C ILE A 74 4.07 0.30 -13.16
N LEU A 75 5.32 0.04 -13.59
CA LEU A 75 6.28 -0.69 -12.77
C LEU A 75 6.59 0.06 -11.46
N PHE A 76 6.80 1.36 -11.55
CA PHE A 76 7.14 2.21 -10.41
C PHE A 76 6.01 2.21 -9.37
N VAL A 77 4.77 2.45 -9.78
CA VAL A 77 3.61 2.44 -8.86
C VAL A 77 3.41 1.05 -8.26
N PHE A 78 3.53 -0.02 -9.06
CA PHE A 78 3.38 -1.39 -8.59
C PHE A 78 4.43 -1.75 -7.54
N MET A 79 5.68 -1.30 -7.69
CA MET A 79 6.74 -1.53 -6.71
C MET A 79 6.62 -0.65 -5.48
N THR A 80 6.30 0.63 -5.65
CA THR A 80 6.32 1.61 -4.56
C THR A 80 5.11 1.49 -3.64
N ALA A 81 3.94 1.12 -4.15
CA ALA A 81 2.73 1.08 -3.35
C ALA A 81 2.76 0.02 -2.22
N PRO A 82 3.22 -1.22 -2.45
CA PRO A 82 3.39 -2.21 -1.38
C PRO A 82 4.44 -1.79 -0.35
N VAL A 83 5.56 -1.20 -0.80
CA VAL A 83 6.64 -0.73 0.08
C VAL A 83 6.13 0.39 0.98
N ALA A 84 5.43 1.38 0.43
CA ALA A 84 4.83 2.47 1.19
C ALA A 84 3.80 1.96 2.22
N GLY A 85 2.95 1.01 1.82
CA GLY A 85 1.98 0.38 2.73
C GLY A 85 2.63 -0.34 3.89
N HIS A 86 3.65 -1.14 3.60
CA HIS A 86 4.39 -1.90 4.61
C HIS A 86 5.11 -0.98 5.60
N LEU A 87 5.79 0.06 5.11
CA LEU A 87 6.48 1.03 5.95
C LEU A 87 5.51 1.80 6.85
N ASN A 88 4.36 2.21 6.31
CA ASN A 88 3.32 2.88 7.10
C ASN A 88 2.76 1.98 8.21
N ALA A 89 2.45 0.71 7.91
CA ALA A 89 1.98 -0.24 8.91
C ALA A 89 3.04 -0.51 9.98
N ARG A 90 4.31 -0.68 9.58
CA ARG A 90 5.42 -0.89 10.51
C ARG A 90 5.66 0.31 11.42
N ALA A 91 5.57 1.53 10.89
CA ALA A 91 5.69 2.75 11.67
C ALA A 91 4.54 2.89 12.67
N ALA A 92 3.29 2.70 12.22
CA ALA A 92 2.12 2.74 13.10
C ALA A 92 2.23 1.74 14.26
N TYR A 93 2.67 0.51 13.97
CA TYR A 93 2.80 -0.52 14.99
C TYR A 93 3.91 -0.26 15.99
N ARG A 94 5.02 0.36 15.56
CA ARG A 94 6.13 0.72 16.46
C ARG A 94 5.86 1.93 17.33
N THR A 95 4.93 2.80 16.92
CA THR A 95 4.47 3.97 17.70
C THR A 95 3.27 3.61 18.60
N ASP A 96 3.01 2.31 18.82
CA ASP A 96 1.95 1.81 19.71
C ASP A 96 0.54 2.34 19.35
N VAL A 97 0.25 2.52 18.05
CA VAL A 97 -1.08 2.90 17.56
C VAL A 97 -2.08 1.79 17.88
N PRO A 98 -3.24 2.10 18.50
CA PRO A 98 -4.21 1.10 18.92
C PRO A 98 -4.80 0.36 17.71
N LEU A 99 -4.82 -0.97 17.80
CA LEU A 99 -5.49 -1.84 16.84
C LEU A 99 -7.02 -1.72 16.97
N TRP A 100 -7.73 -2.13 15.91
CA TRP A 100 -9.18 -2.20 15.93
C TRP A 100 -9.69 -3.10 17.07
N LYS A 101 -10.79 -2.69 17.72
CA LYS A 101 -11.40 -3.42 18.84
C LYS A 101 -11.82 -4.86 18.50
N GLY A 102 -12.02 -5.15 17.21
CA GLY A 102 -12.35 -6.49 16.71
C GLY A 102 -11.15 -7.39 16.42
N THR A 103 -9.92 -6.94 16.68
CA THR A 103 -8.71 -7.73 16.43
C THR A 103 -8.61 -8.87 17.44
N VAL A 104 -8.75 -10.11 16.95
CA VAL A 104 -8.74 -11.33 17.78
C VAL A 104 -7.32 -11.81 18.08
N HIS A 105 -6.39 -11.63 17.14
CA HIS A 105 -5.05 -12.18 17.25
C HIS A 105 -3.98 -11.17 16.83
N ASP A 106 -3.02 -10.95 17.73
CA ASP A 106 -1.82 -10.17 17.48
C ASP A 106 -0.58 -11.05 17.78
N ALA A 107 -0.02 -11.65 16.71
CA ALA A 107 1.19 -12.45 16.80
C ALA A 107 2.46 -11.62 16.97
N LEU A 108 2.41 -10.31 16.68
CA LEU A 108 3.60 -9.44 16.66
C LEU A 108 3.87 -8.83 18.05
N ALA A 109 2.83 -8.64 18.86
CA ALA A 109 2.91 -8.11 20.22
C ALA A 109 3.95 -8.84 21.11
N PRO A 110 3.96 -10.19 21.22
CA PRO A 110 4.93 -10.88 22.07
C PRO A 110 6.38 -10.68 21.59
N VAL A 111 6.61 -10.63 20.28
CA VAL A 111 7.95 -10.48 19.70
C VAL A 111 8.53 -9.09 19.98
N LEU A 112 7.73 -8.03 19.80
CA LEU A 112 8.21 -6.67 20.06
C LEU A 112 8.34 -6.36 21.55
N ARG A 113 7.45 -6.87 22.39
CA ARG A 113 7.57 -6.72 23.86
C ARG A 113 8.79 -7.47 24.39
N GLY A 114 9.05 -8.69 23.91
CA GLY A 114 10.27 -9.43 24.23
C GLY A 114 11.53 -8.67 23.83
N LYS A 115 11.55 -8.08 22.62
CA LYS A 115 12.67 -7.26 22.18
C LYS A 115 12.87 -5.99 23.02
N LYS A 116 11.80 -5.26 23.38
CA LYS A 116 11.90 -4.09 24.28
C LYS A 116 12.48 -4.47 25.65
N ARG A 117 12.13 -5.65 26.19
CA ARG A 117 12.62 -6.15 27.48
C ARG A 117 14.11 -6.51 27.45
N ILE A 118 14.57 -7.23 26.42
CA ILE A 118 15.98 -7.60 26.27
C ILE A 118 16.86 -6.35 26.16
N LEU A 119 16.42 -5.34 25.40
CA LEU A 119 17.16 -4.08 25.26
C LEU A 119 17.25 -3.31 26.59
N ALA A 120 16.21 -3.36 27.42
CA ALA A 120 16.23 -2.76 28.75
C ALA A 120 17.17 -3.50 29.72
N GLU A 121 17.19 -4.84 29.67
CA GLU A 121 18.13 -5.66 30.45
C GLU A 121 19.59 -5.43 30.01
N GLU A 122 19.87 -5.28 28.70
CA GLU A 122 21.22 -4.93 28.20
C GLU A 122 21.65 -3.51 28.61
N GLU A 123 20.75 -2.53 28.59
CA GLU A 123 21.05 -1.18 29.08
C GLU A 123 21.37 -1.18 30.58
N GLU A 124 20.57 -1.87 31.42
CA GLU A 124 20.80 -1.98 32.86
C GLU A 124 22.15 -2.65 33.18
N VAL A 125 22.50 -3.74 32.50
CA VAL A 125 23.79 -4.43 32.68
C VAL A 125 24.97 -3.55 32.25
N SER A 126 24.83 -2.79 31.16
CA SER A 126 25.88 -1.88 30.67
C SER A 126 26.10 -0.64 31.55
N VAL A 127 25.10 -0.26 32.36
CA VAL A 127 25.20 0.83 33.33
C VAL A 127 25.88 0.31 34.60
N ASP A 128 25.50 -0.87 35.09
CA ASP A 128 26.11 -1.50 36.28
C ASP A 128 27.60 -1.82 36.06
N GLU A 129 28.00 -2.21 34.84
CA GLU A 129 29.41 -2.44 34.48
C GLU A 129 30.25 -1.15 34.36
N LYS A 130 29.61 0.02 34.19
CA LYS A 130 30.30 1.32 34.15
C LYS A 130 30.44 1.99 35.51
N ASP A 131 29.61 1.58 36.47
CA ASP A 131 29.61 2.10 37.84
C ASP A 131 30.52 1.27 38.80
N GLN A 132 31.16 0.20 38.29
CA GLN A 132 32.25 -0.56 38.92
C GLN A 132 33.64 -0.11 38.44
#